data_AF-X0UAE0-F1
#
_entry.id   AF-X0UAE0-F1
#
_cell.length_a   1.000
_cell.length_b   1.000
_cell.length_c   1.000
_cell.angle_alpha   90.00
_cell.angle_beta   90.00
_cell.angle_gamma   90.00
#
_symmetry.space_group_name_H-M   'P 1'
#
loop_
_entity.id
_entity.type
_entity.pdbx_description
1 polymer ?
#
loop_
_entity_poly.entity_id
_entity_poly.type
_entity_poly.pdbx_seq_one_letter_code
_entity_poly.pdbx_strand_id
1 'polypeptide(L)'
;MTSVENILDKILIEDKKQIFHNLTYEQIRNHEIDNEEGVICSNEAYCCDTGIFTGRSPLDRYFVQQNPSQKNIWWGDVNQPCSPETFTILKTIVSNHYQDKAKKIYIFDGYCGASKTNRIHVRIISEIAWQHHFVSNMFIRPSQEELLQLRGQNPDFTIINACRTTYKDYQTSGLHSE
;
A
#
# COMPACT_ATOMS: atom_id res chain seq x y z
N MET A 1 9.28 24.10 -12.10
CA MET A 1 8.47 22.97 -11.61
C MET A 1 9.44 21.88 -11.22
N THR A 2 9.82 21.88 -9.95
CA THR A 2 10.75 20.91 -9.36
C THR A 2 10.18 19.52 -9.55
N SER A 3 10.96 18.63 -10.17
CA SER A 3 10.62 17.21 -10.32
C SER A 3 10.39 16.64 -8.93
N VAL A 4 9.12 16.43 -8.57
CA VAL A 4 8.78 15.61 -7.42
C VAL A 4 9.27 14.21 -7.78
N GLU A 5 10.42 13.82 -7.23
CA GLU A 5 10.92 12.45 -7.36
C GLU A 5 9.76 11.49 -7.07
N ASN A 6 9.48 10.60 -8.03
CA ASN A 6 8.42 9.63 -7.89
C ASN A 6 8.76 8.72 -6.70
N ILE A 7 7.85 8.61 -5.74
CA ILE A 7 8.06 7.75 -4.57
C ILE A 7 8.33 6.30 -4.99
N LEU A 8 7.76 5.87 -6.12
CA LEU A 8 8.03 4.57 -6.69
C LEU A 8 9.47 4.42 -7.12
N ASP A 9 10.07 5.41 -7.78
CA ASP A 9 11.48 5.36 -8.19
C ASP A 9 12.40 5.27 -6.95
N LYS A 10 12.01 5.91 -5.84
CA LYS A 10 12.71 5.78 -4.55
C LYS A 10 12.54 4.41 -3.90
N ILE A 11 11.35 3.83 -3.98
CA ILE A 11 11.02 2.55 -3.33
C ILE A 11 11.54 1.37 -4.15
N LEU A 12 11.52 1.44 -5.47
CA LEU A 12 11.74 0.32 -6.39
C LEU A 12 13.17 0.24 -6.94
N ILE A 13 14.16 0.72 -6.17
CA ILE A 13 15.57 0.57 -6.54
C ILE A 13 15.95 -0.91 -6.45
N GLU A 14 16.00 -1.58 -7.60
CA GLU A 14 16.14 -3.03 -7.76
C GLU A 14 17.46 -3.58 -7.21
N ASP A 15 18.56 -2.83 -7.33
CA ASP A 15 19.92 -3.27 -6.96
C ASP A 15 20.09 -3.65 -5.48
N LYS A 16 19.10 -3.36 -4.63
CA LYS A 16 19.14 -3.64 -3.19
C LYS A 16 18.00 -4.53 -2.67
N LYS A 17 17.02 -4.89 -3.51
CA LYS A 17 15.74 -5.45 -3.04
C LYS A 17 15.25 -6.61 -3.90
N GLN A 18 14.59 -7.57 -3.27
CA GLN A 18 13.85 -8.61 -3.98
C GLN A 18 12.44 -8.12 -4.26
N ILE A 19 12.09 -7.95 -5.54
CA ILE A 19 10.77 -7.46 -5.95
C ILE A 19 9.96 -8.60 -6.54
N PHE A 20 8.74 -8.78 -6.03
CA PHE A 20 7.81 -9.83 -6.42
C PHE A 20 6.53 -9.22 -6.97
N HIS A 21 6.27 -9.41 -8.27
CA HIS A 21 5.07 -8.88 -8.93
C HIS A 21 3.99 -9.95 -9.08
N ASN A 22 2.77 -9.65 -8.63
CA ASN A 22 1.55 -10.42 -8.90
C ASN A 22 1.69 -11.93 -8.66
N LEU A 23 2.33 -12.33 -7.54
CA LEU A 23 2.55 -13.72 -7.16
C LEU A 23 1.29 -14.59 -7.28
N THR A 24 1.47 -15.85 -7.69
CA THR A 24 0.41 -16.86 -7.64
C THR A 24 0.10 -17.24 -6.20
N TYR A 25 -1.06 -17.84 -5.93
CA TYR A 25 -1.40 -18.31 -4.57
C TYR A 25 -0.38 -19.31 -4.00
N GLU A 26 0.18 -20.17 -4.85
CA GLU A 26 1.24 -21.11 -4.44
C GLU A 26 2.52 -20.36 -4.03
N GLN A 27 2.94 -19.37 -4.81
CA GLN A 27 4.10 -18.54 -4.48
C GLN A 27 3.86 -17.73 -3.20
N ILE A 28 2.68 -17.14 -3.06
CA ILE A 28 2.27 -16.41 -1.85
C ILE A 28 2.39 -17.31 -0.63
N ARG A 29 1.80 -18.51 -0.69
CA ARG A 29 1.84 -19.48 0.40
C ARG A 29 3.26 -19.87 0.79
N ASN A 30 4.13 -20.14 -0.19
CA ASN A 30 5.53 -20.46 0.10
C ASN A 30 6.23 -19.31 0.83
N HIS A 31 6.03 -18.07 0.39
CA HIS A 31 6.60 -16.91 1.06
C HIS A 31 6.02 -16.69 2.47
N GLU A 32 4.73 -16.90 2.64
CA GLU A 32 4.05 -16.80 3.94
C GLU A 32 4.58 -17.81 4.97
N ILE A 33 4.94 -19.02 4.51
CA ILE A 33 5.60 -20.06 5.33
C ILE A 33 7.06 -19.68 5.59
N ASP A 34 7.83 -19.38 4.53
CA ASP A 34 9.26 -19.11 4.60
C ASP A 34 9.60 -17.87 5.44
N ASN A 35 8.69 -16.89 5.48
CA ASN A 35 8.87 -15.66 6.26
C ASN A 35 8.33 -15.78 7.70
N GLU A 36 7.69 -16.90 8.07
CA GLU A 36 7.10 -17.12 9.39
C GLU A 36 6.12 -16.01 9.83
N GLU A 37 5.31 -15.50 8.89
CA GLU A 37 4.42 -14.34 9.13
C GLU A 37 3.06 -14.71 9.78
N GLY A 38 2.86 -15.98 10.10
CA GLY A 38 1.57 -16.55 10.48
C GLY A 38 1.61 -18.07 10.54
N VAL A 39 0.44 -18.71 10.57
CA VAL A 39 0.30 -20.17 10.71
C VAL A 39 -0.71 -20.73 9.72
N ILE A 40 -0.50 -21.98 9.32
CA ILE A 40 -1.48 -22.74 8.54
C ILE A 40 -2.41 -23.47 9.50
N CYS A 41 -3.71 -23.22 9.37
CA CYS A 41 -4.75 -23.91 10.13
C CYS A 41 -4.95 -25.34 9.62
N SER A 42 -5.63 -26.19 10.41
CA SER A 42 -5.92 -27.58 10.04
C SER A 42 -6.79 -27.74 8.80
N ASN A 43 -7.42 -26.66 8.32
CA ASN A 43 -8.19 -26.62 7.08
C ASN A 43 -7.42 -25.98 5.91
N GLU A 44 -6.10 -25.86 6.02
CA GLU A 44 -5.19 -25.31 5.01
C GLU A 44 -5.31 -23.79 4.77
N ALA A 45 -6.16 -23.09 5.51
CA ALA A 45 -6.24 -21.63 5.48
C ALA A 45 -5.04 -21.01 6.21
N TYR A 46 -4.55 -19.88 5.69
CA TYR A 46 -3.51 -19.10 6.35
C TYR A 46 -4.14 -18.16 7.39
N CYS A 47 -3.53 -18.09 8.57
CA CYS A 47 -3.94 -17.22 9.67
C CYS A 47 -2.77 -16.33 10.09
N CYS A 48 -3.01 -15.02 10.15
CA CYS A 48 -2.05 -14.03 10.61
C CYS A 48 -2.61 -13.26 11.82
N ASP A 49 -1.72 -12.78 12.68
CA ASP A 49 -2.06 -11.87 13.78
C ASP A 49 -1.68 -10.43 13.39
N THR A 50 -2.63 -9.49 13.50
CA THR A 50 -2.41 -8.06 13.20
C THR A 50 -2.01 -7.25 14.44
N GLY A 51 -1.79 -7.92 15.57
CA GLY A 51 -1.43 -7.32 16.84
C GLY A 51 -2.58 -6.51 17.43
N ILE A 52 -2.28 -5.29 17.89
CA ILE A 52 -3.28 -4.41 18.52
C ILE A 52 -4.32 -3.88 17.52
N PHE A 53 -4.00 -3.84 16.22
CA PHE A 53 -4.86 -3.30 15.17
C PHE A 53 -5.80 -4.37 14.62
N THR A 54 -6.84 -4.70 15.40
CA THR A 54 -7.86 -5.70 15.05
C THR A 54 -9.05 -5.10 14.28
N GLY A 55 -8.99 -3.81 13.96
CA GLY A 55 -10.04 -3.07 13.26
C GLY A 55 -9.51 -1.81 12.59
N ARG A 56 -10.44 -0.98 12.10
CA ARG A 56 -10.08 0.31 11.47
C ARG A 56 -9.73 1.35 12.54
N SER A 57 -8.81 2.25 12.21
CA SER A 57 -8.48 3.45 12.99
C SER A 57 -9.12 4.69 12.34
N PRO A 58 -10.41 5.00 12.58
CA PRO A 58 -11.10 6.08 11.89
C PRO A 58 -10.53 7.47 12.20
N LEU A 59 -9.91 7.65 13.36
CA LEU A 59 -9.30 8.92 13.78
C LEU A 59 -7.96 9.20 13.09
N ASP A 60 -7.30 8.18 12.53
CA ASP A 60 -6.02 8.28 11.82
C ASP A 60 -6.20 8.32 10.29
N ARG A 61 -7.40 8.70 9.83
CA ARG A 61 -7.71 8.84 8.40
C ARG A 61 -7.77 10.31 7.99
N TYR A 62 -6.83 10.69 7.13
CA TYR A 62 -6.69 12.05 6.64
C TYR A 62 -6.78 12.15 5.12
N PHE A 63 -7.23 13.30 4.62
CA PHE A 63 -7.16 13.70 3.23
C PHE A 63 -6.33 14.98 3.10
N VAL A 64 -5.44 15.03 2.10
CA VAL A 64 -4.64 16.22 1.84
C VAL A 64 -5.55 17.36 1.40
N GLN A 65 -5.53 18.47 2.13
CA GLN A 65 -6.29 19.66 1.80
C GLN A 65 -5.57 20.43 0.68
N GLN A 66 -5.86 20.08 -0.57
CA GLN A 66 -5.25 20.71 -1.75
C GLN A 66 -6.28 20.97 -2.85
N ASN A 67 -6.01 21.97 -3.70
CA ASN A 67 -6.79 22.15 -4.93
C ASN A 67 -6.40 21.10 -5.99
N PRO A 68 -7.35 20.64 -6.83
CA PRO A 68 -8.77 21.00 -6.82
C PRO A 68 -9.62 20.15 -5.88
N SER A 69 -9.10 19.02 -5.35
CA SER A 69 -9.86 18.00 -4.63
C SER A 69 -10.58 18.52 -3.40
N GLN A 70 -10.01 19.51 -2.70
CA GLN A 70 -10.59 20.04 -1.47
C GLN A 70 -12.01 20.58 -1.61
N LYS A 71 -12.42 20.99 -2.82
CA LYS A 71 -13.78 21.50 -3.09
C LYS A 71 -14.82 20.39 -3.16
N ASN A 72 -14.39 19.15 -3.36
CA ASN A 72 -15.24 17.98 -3.60
C ASN A 72 -15.22 16.98 -2.44
N ILE A 73 -14.45 17.25 -1.38
CA ILE A 73 -14.39 16.40 -0.19
C ILE A 73 -15.44 16.88 0.81
N TRP A 74 -16.21 15.93 1.35
CA TRP A 74 -17.16 16.22 2.42
C TRP A 74 -16.44 16.26 3.78
N TRP A 75 -15.89 17.42 4.13
CA TRP A 75 -15.12 17.63 5.35
C TRP A 75 -15.96 17.49 6.63
N GLY A 76 -15.35 16.98 7.70
CA GLY A 76 -15.96 16.82 9.02
C GLY A 76 -15.18 15.85 9.89
N ASP A 77 -15.78 15.41 10.99
CA ASP A 77 -15.11 14.58 12.00
C ASP A 77 -14.52 13.26 11.44
N VAL A 78 -15.09 12.75 10.35
CA VAL A 78 -14.70 11.49 9.70
C VAL A 78 -13.70 11.69 8.56
N ASN A 79 -13.73 12.84 7.89
CA ASN A 79 -12.85 13.18 6.76
C ASN A 79 -12.00 14.38 7.20
N GLN A 80 -10.89 14.08 7.89
CA GLN A 80 -10.02 15.09 8.48
C GLN A 80 -9.02 15.64 7.45
N PRO A 81 -8.76 16.95 7.41
CA PRO A 81 -7.74 17.51 6.55
C PRO A 81 -6.33 17.27 7.13
N CYS A 82 -5.35 17.08 6.26
CA CYS A 82 -3.93 17.30 6.58
C CYS A 82 -3.31 18.25 5.55
N SER A 83 -2.24 18.95 5.94
CA SER A 83 -1.56 19.87 5.03
C SER A 83 -0.71 19.11 3.98
N PRO A 84 -0.45 19.70 2.80
CA PRO A 84 0.50 19.16 1.83
C PRO A 84 1.91 18.95 2.43
N GLU A 85 2.31 19.78 3.37
CA GLU A 85 3.59 19.68 4.09
C GLU A 85 3.62 18.42 4.97
N THR A 86 2.57 18.18 5.77
CA THR A 86 2.44 16.96 6.57
C THR A 86 2.45 15.72 5.70
N PHE A 87 1.71 15.73 4.58
CA PHE A 87 1.75 14.62 3.63
C PHE A 87 3.16 14.38 3.06
N THR A 88 3.90 15.45 2.77
CA THR A 88 5.29 15.34 2.28
C THR A 88 6.22 14.73 3.32
N ILE A 89 6.05 15.07 4.60
CA ILE A 89 6.78 14.46 5.73
C ILE A 89 6.47 12.96 5.80
N LEU A 90 5.19 12.57 5.84
CA LEU A 90 4.77 11.17 5.89
C LEU A 90 5.28 10.38 4.68
N LYS A 91 5.19 10.96 3.48
CA LYS A 91 5.71 10.37 2.24
C LYS A 91 7.22 10.12 2.32
N THR A 92 7.97 11.03 2.94
CA THR A 92 9.42 10.90 3.14
C THR A 92 9.74 9.78 4.13
N ILE A 93 9.01 9.70 5.25
CA ILE A 93 9.16 8.62 6.25
C ILE A 93 8.94 7.25 5.60
N VAL A 94 7.85 7.10 4.86
CA VAL A 94 7.53 5.86 4.12
C VAL A 94 8.63 5.53 3.09
N SER A 95 9.09 6.52 2.33
CA SER A 95 10.15 6.32 1.34
C SER A 95 11.45 5.84 1.99
N ASN A 96 11.87 6.48 3.08
CA ASN A 96 13.10 6.14 3.80
C ASN A 96 12.99 4.74 4.42
N HIS A 97 11.85 4.39 5.03
CA HIS A 97 11.63 3.04 5.55
C HIS A 97 11.84 1.96 4.47
N TYR A 98 11.21 2.15 3.30
CA TYR A 98 11.38 1.23 2.20
C TYR A 98 12.82 1.19 1.68
N GLN A 99 13.55 2.31 1.67
CA GLN A 99 14.95 2.36 1.23
C GLN A 99 15.91 1.67 2.21
N ASP A 100 15.72 1.89 3.51
CA ASP A 100 16.70 1.53 4.52
C ASP A 100 16.42 0.16 5.18
N LYS A 101 15.15 -0.27 5.20
CA LYS A 101 14.70 -1.43 6.00
C LYS A 101 14.05 -2.53 5.17
N ALA A 102 13.28 -2.19 4.14
CA ALA A 102 12.56 -3.20 3.35
C ALA A 102 13.52 -3.96 2.41
N LYS A 103 13.63 -5.28 2.63
CA LYS A 103 14.45 -6.20 1.80
C LYS A 103 13.65 -6.88 0.70
N LYS A 104 12.38 -7.17 0.98
CA LYS A 104 11.42 -7.78 0.05
C LYS A 104 10.31 -6.77 -0.22
N ILE A 105 9.91 -6.64 -1.47
CA ILE A 105 8.79 -5.80 -1.91
C ILE A 105 7.84 -6.68 -2.70
N TYR A 106 6.56 -6.63 -2.34
CA TYR A 106 5.47 -7.27 -3.06
C TYR A 106 4.64 -6.21 -3.76
N ILE A 107 4.40 -6.42 -5.05
CA ILE A 107 3.65 -5.50 -5.90
C ILE A 107 2.46 -6.23 -6.49
N PHE A 108 1.28 -5.73 -6.19
CA PHE A 108 0.03 -6.17 -6.79
C PHE A 108 -0.47 -5.10 -7.76
N ASP A 109 -0.58 -5.45 -9.04
CA ASP A 109 -1.39 -4.70 -10.01
C ASP A 109 -2.72 -5.41 -10.23
N GLY A 110 -3.82 -4.66 -10.15
CA GLY A 110 -5.14 -5.19 -10.45
C GLY A 110 -6.20 -4.12 -10.56
N TYR A 111 -7.47 -4.52 -10.38
CA TYR A 111 -8.60 -3.63 -10.60
C TYR A 111 -9.52 -3.52 -9.40
N CYS A 112 -10.01 -2.29 -9.18
CA CYS A 112 -11.16 -2.01 -8.33
C CYS A 112 -12.37 -1.68 -9.21
N GLY A 113 -13.47 -2.44 -9.05
CA GLY A 113 -14.67 -2.34 -9.87
C GLY A 113 -14.67 -3.32 -11.06
N ALA A 114 -15.80 -4.02 -11.25
CA ALA A 114 -15.91 -5.09 -12.25
C ALA A 114 -16.14 -4.60 -13.69
N SER A 115 -16.72 -3.41 -13.86
CA SER A 115 -16.96 -2.84 -15.20
C SER A 115 -15.66 -2.40 -15.86
N LYS A 116 -15.35 -2.94 -17.05
CA LYS A 116 -14.14 -2.56 -17.81
C LYS A 116 -14.04 -1.07 -18.13
N THR A 117 -15.16 -0.35 -18.21
CA THR A 117 -15.17 1.09 -18.56
C THR A 117 -14.87 1.99 -17.38
N ASN A 118 -15.12 1.53 -16.15
CA ASN A 118 -15.08 2.36 -14.94
C ASN A 118 -14.14 1.79 -13.87
N ARG A 119 -13.45 0.68 -14.16
CA ARG A 119 -12.51 0.07 -13.23
C ARG A 119 -11.28 0.96 -13.07
N ILE A 120 -10.74 0.96 -11.85
CA ILE A 120 -9.54 1.70 -11.50
C ILE A 120 -8.37 0.72 -11.52
N HIS A 121 -7.32 1.00 -12.28
CA HIS A 121 -6.05 0.29 -12.15
C HIS A 121 -5.38 0.71 -10.85
N VAL A 122 -5.31 -0.23 -9.91
CA VAL A 122 -4.71 -0.04 -8.60
C VAL A 122 -3.39 -0.80 -8.53
N ARG A 123 -2.34 -0.11 -8.08
CA ARG A 123 -1.05 -0.70 -7.69
C ARG A 123 -0.91 -0.67 -6.18
N ILE A 124 -0.60 -1.80 -5.58
CA ILE A 124 -0.41 -1.93 -4.13
C ILE A 124 0.98 -2.45 -3.86
N ILE A 125 1.67 -1.80 -2.93
CA ILE A 125 3.04 -2.11 -2.53
C ILE A 125 3.03 -2.46 -1.05
N SER A 126 3.56 -3.64 -0.71
CA SER A 126 3.77 -4.09 0.67
C SER A 126 5.15 -4.70 0.85
N GLU A 127 5.58 -4.87 2.09
CA GLU A 127 6.82 -5.58 2.46
C GLU A 127 6.58 -6.95 3.10
N ILE A 128 5.32 -7.36 3.23
CA ILE A 128 4.85 -8.58 3.92
C ILE A 128 4.00 -9.42 2.96
N ALA A 129 4.23 -10.73 2.93
CA ALA A 129 3.60 -11.63 1.96
C ALA A 129 2.10 -11.78 2.19
N TRP A 130 1.64 -11.93 3.44
CA TRP A 130 0.20 -12.05 3.72
C TRP A 130 -0.58 -10.78 3.36
N GLN A 131 0.06 -9.60 3.37
CA GLN A 131 -0.59 -8.37 2.90
C GLN A 131 -0.79 -8.38 1.39
N HIS A 132 0.14 -8.99 0.64
CA HIS A 132 -0.02 -9.25 -0.79
C HIS A 132 -1.10 -10.31 -1.05
N HIS A 133 -1.21 -11.33 -0.19
CA HIS A 133 -2.32 -12.29 -0.21
C HIS A 133 -3.67 -11.60 -0.03
N PHE A 134 -3.79 -10.74 0.99
CA PHE A 134 -5.02 -10.00 1.28
C PHE A 134 -5.52 -9.26 0.04
N VAL A 135 -4.65 -8.47 -0.61
CA VAL A 135 -5.06 -7.72 -1.80
C VAL A 135 -5.30 -8.60 -3.01
N SER A 136 -4.62 -9.74 -3.11
CA SER A 136 -4.88 -10.75 -4.15
C SER A 136 -6.26 -11.38 -4.03
N ASN A 137 -6.85 -11.42 -2.83
CA ASN A 137 -8.22 -11.88 -2.57
C ASN A 137 -9.26 -10.77 -2.77
N MET A 138 -8.94 -9.55 -2.33
CA MET A 138 -9.93 -8.46 -2.26
C MET A 138 -10.12 -7.70 -3.58
N PHE A 139 -9.11 -7.64 -4.43
CA PHE A 139 -9.16 -6.95 -5.72
C PHE A 139 -9.32 -7.93 -6.89
N ILE A 140 -9.79 -7.42 -8.02
CA ILE A 140 -9.94 -8.22 -9.23
C ILE A 140 -8.55 -8.45 -9.81
N ARG A 141 -8.13 -9.72 -9.87
CA ARG A 141 -6.88 -10.14 -10.48
C ARG A 141 -6.99 -10.00 -12.01
N PRO A 142 -6.04 -9.31 -12.66
CA PRO A 142 -6.01 -9.25 -14.12
C PRO A 142 -5.70 -10.64 -14.70
N SER A 143 -6.18 -10.89 -15.91
CA SER A 143 -5.65 -11.99 -16.74
C SER A 143 -4.17 -11.78 -17.05
N GLN A 144 -3.47 -12.81 -17.53
CA GLN A 144 -2.06 -12.67 -17.92
C GLN A 144 -1.85 -11.62 -19.01
N GLU A 145 -2.77 -11.55 -19.98
CA GLU A 145 -2.74 -10.53 -21.05
C GLU A 145 -2.94 -9.12 -20.49
N GLU A 146 -3.92 -8.93 -19.61
CA GLU A 146 -4.14 -7.64 -18.94
C GLU A 146 -2.95 -7.24 -18.08
N LEU A 147 -2.35 -8.19 -17.35
CA LEU A 147 -1.18 -7.91 -16.52
C LEU A 147 0.02 -7.45 -17.37
N LEU A 148 0.23 -8.03 -18.56
CA LEU A 148 1.25 -7.56 -19.50
C LEU A 148 0.97 -6.12 -19.98
N GLN A 149 -0.30 -5.78 -20.21
CA GLN A 149 -0.69 -4.40 -20.57
C GLN A 149 -0.43 -3.42 -19.41
N LEU A 150 -0.72 -3.82 -18.18
CA LEU A 150 -0.51 -2.98 -16.99
C LEU A 150 0.97 -2.67 -16.72
N ARG A 151 1.90 -3.56 -17.10
CA ARG A 151 3.35 -3.33 -16.91
C ARG A 151 3.86 -2.09 -17.65
N GLY A 152 3.22 -1.71 -18.76
CA GLY A 152 3.57 -0.52 -19.54
C GLY A 152 2.78 0.73 -19.16
N GLN A 153 1.88 0.65 -18.17
CA GLN A 153 0.95 1.72 -17.82
C GLN A 153 1.15 2.19 -16.38
N ASN A 154 0.93 3.49 -16.16
CA ASN A 154 0.90 4.04 -14.81
C ASN A 154 -0.44 3.69 -14.15
N PRO A 155 -0.44 3.28 -12.87
CA PRO A 155 -1.68 3.05 -12.14
C PRO A 155 -2.46 4.34 -11.93
N ASP A 156 -3.78 4.23 -11.97
CA ASP A 156 -4.70 5.33 -11.62
C ASP A 156 -4.58 5.67 -10.13
N PHE A 157 -4.33 4.67 -9.29
CA PHE A 157 -4.16 4.84 -7.86
C PHE A 157 -3.09 3.91 -7.30
N THR A 158 -2.21 4.44 -6.45
CA THR A 158 -1.16 3.66 -5.78
C THR A 158 -1.38 3.65 -4.28
N ILE A 159 -1.33 2.47 -3.68
CA ILE A 159 -1.39 2.24 -2.24
C ILE A 159 -0.02 1.73 -1.79
N ILE A 160 0.59 2.39 -0.80
CA ILE A 160 1.85 1.97 -0.21
C ILE A 160 1.58 1.60 1.25
N ASN A 161 1.71 0.32 1.57
CA ASN A 161 1.55 -0.17 2.93
C ASN A 161 2.92 -0.20 3.62
N ALA A 162 3.13 0.70 4.58
CA ALA A 162 4.36 0.80 5.37
C ALA A 162 4.10 0.51 6.85
N CYS A 163 3.34 -0.55 7.17
CA CYS A 163 2.88 -0.81 8.54
C CYS A 163 3.99 -1.03 9.59
N ARG A 164 5.25 -1.22 9.18
CA ARG A 164 6.40 -1.34 10.09
C ARG A 164 7.07 -0.01 10.44
N THR A 165 6.55 1.11 9.91
CA THR A 165 7.03 2.45 10.25
C THR A 165 5.95 3.25 10.98
N THR A 166 6.38 4.27 11.71
CA THR A 166 5.54 5.18 12.51
C THR A 166 6.11 6.58 12.46
N TYR A 167 5.29 7.60 12.64
CA TYR A 167 5.72 8.99 12.74
C TYR A 167 5.70 9.48 14.19
N LYS A 168 6.85 9.51 14.85
CA LYS A 168 6.94 9.81 16.30
C LYS A 168 6.57 11.26 16.65
N ASP A 169 6.75 12.21 15.73
CA ASP A 169 6.43 13.63 15.97
C ASP A 169 5.02 13.99 15.47
N TYR A 170 4.10 13.04 15.41
CA TYR A 170 2.75 13.20 14.86
C TYR A 170 1.98 14.39 15.43
N GLN A 171 2.15 14.71 16.72
CA GLN A 171 1.48 15.85 17.36
C GLN A 171 1.92 17.19 16.75
N THR A 172 3.19 17.30 16.31
CA THR A 172 3.70 18.53 15.68
C THR A 172 3.01 18.83 14.35
N SER A 173 2.50 17.79 13.69
CA SER A 173 1.70 17.86 12.47
C SER A 173 0.19 17.85 12.73
N GLY A 174 -0.25 17.90 14.00
CA GLY A 174 -1.67 17.88 14.37
C GLY A 174 -2.38 16.56 14.08
N LEU A 175 -1.65 15.45 13.98
CA LEU A 175 -2.21 14.12 13.78
C LEU A 175 -2.64 13.49 15.11
N HIS A 176 -3.44 12.42 15.04
CA HIS A 176 -4.06 11.77 16.19
C HIS A 176 -3.12 10.77 16.88
N SER A 177 -2.46 9.89 16.13
CA SER A 177 -1.43 8.97 16.62
C SER A 177 -0.18 8.91 15.74
N GLU A 178 0.80 8.14 16.21
CA GLU A 178 2.05 7.80 15.48
C GLU A 178 1.85 6.87 14.29
#